data_AF-A0A1E1WKZ2-F1
#
_entry.id   AF-A0A1E1WKZ2-F1
#
_cell.length_a   1.000
_cell.length_b   1.000
_cell.length_c   1.000
_cell.angle_alpha   90.00
_cell.angle_beta   90.00
_cell.angle_gamma   90.00
#
_symmetry.space_group_name_H-M   'P 1'
#
loop_
_entity.id
_entity.type
_entity.pdbx_description
1 polymer ?
#
loop_
_entity_poly.entity_id
_entity_poly.type
_entity_poly.pdbx_seq_one_letter_code
_entity_poly.pdbx_strand_id
1 'polypeptide(L)'
;ATNAIIACDMCGRGYHAKCHSPPVDAWINGASWHCKRCVDQRYRVAAAENRASKRSDLFRFKGGQQRRQQELTPPCDTASTTSSTASEAGKDQNETHCYCGEKSDWLAQMLLCCRCNRWFHQRCVSSLQYPLYAGDKLYIFACARCNGGEEYLRRLELCWLDLAHLALYNLTAYNAPNYFDLDTVIMPYIMDNWHALQLPEKMWRTPVNERREKILTALTSSRKRFKCGREMKKRATIWGLR
;
A
#
# COMPACT_ATOMS: atom_id res chain seq x y z
N ALA A 1 -10.49 -34.07 25.89
CA ALA A 1 -9.75 -32.81 26.15
C ALA A 1 -10.25 -31.74 25.19
N THR A 2 -10.96 -30.74 25.70
CA THR A 2 -11.55 -29.65 24.91
C THR A 2 -10.44 -28.79 24.30
N ASN A 3 -10.38 -28.72 22.97
CA ASN A 3 -9.42 -27.88 22.26
C ASN A 3 -10.01 -26.46 22.22
N ALA A 4 -9.70 -25.65 23.24
CA ALA A 4 -10.27 -24.31 23.39
C ALA A 4 -10.06 -23.46 22.12
N ILE A 5 -11.11 -22.75 21.70
CA ILE A 5 -11.05 -21.78 20.61
C ILE A 5 -10.69 -20.43 21.22
N ILE A 6 -9.62 -19.82 20.74
CA ILE A 6 -9.22 -18.46 21.07
C ILE A 6 -9.43 -17.54 19.88
N ALA A 7 -9.98 -16.34 20.11
CA ALA A 7 -10.14 -15.32 19.08
C ALA A 7 -8.91 -14.41 19.06
N CYS A 8 -8.43 -14.08 17.86
CA CYS A 8 -7.37 -13.08 17.69
C CYS A 8 -7.91 -11.68 17.89
N ASP A 9 -7.36 -10.90 18.84
CA ASP A 9 -7.83 -9.55 19.17
C ASP A 9 -7.69 -8.56 17.99
N MET A 10 -6.85 -8.88 17.00
CA MET A 10 -6.62 -8.04 15.82
C MET A 10 -7.51 -8.34 14.63
N CYS A 11 -7.96 -9.58 14.45
CA CYS A 11 -8.71 -9.97 13.25
C CYS A 11 -10.03 -10.69 13.54
N GLY A 12 -10.34 -10.96 14.79
CA GLY A 12 -11.56 -11.65 15.24
C GLY A 12 -11.67 -13.11 14.83
N ARG A 13 -10.72 -13.67 14.06
CA ARG A 13 -10.74 -15.08 13.66
C ARG A 13 -10.49 -15.98 14.87
N GLY A 14 -11.30 -17.03 15.01
CA GLY A 14 -11.11 -18.09 15.98
C GLY A 14 -10.08 -19.12 15.54
N TYR A 15 -9.24 -19.56 16.47
CA TYR A 15 -8.23 -20.60 16.27
C TYR A 15 -8.32 -21.61 17.41
N HIS A 16 -8.21 -22.90 17.09
CA HIS A 16 -7.99 -23.90 18.14
C HIS A 16 -6.59 -23.71 18.73
N ALA A 17 -6.50 -23.59 20.06
CA ALA A 17 -5.26 -23.29 20.77
C ALA A 17 -4.12 -24.27 20.40
N LYS A 18 -4.42 -25.57 20.29
CA LYS A 18 -3.42 -26.60 19.95
C LYS A 18 -3.11 -26.71 18.45
N CYS A 19 -3.94 -26.15 17.57
CA CYS A 19 -3.76 -26.25 16.11
C CYS A 19 -3.10 -25.00 15.51
N HIS A 20 -3.08 -23.89 16.25
CA HIS A 20 -2.27 -22.74 15.88
C HIS A 20 -0.78 -23.08 16.00
N SER A 21 0.07 -22.45 15.18
CA SER A 21 1.52 -22.64 15.20
C SER A 21 2.21 -21.29 15.42
N PRO A 22 2.91 -21.06 16.54
CA PRO A 22 3.07 -21.98 17.68
C PRO A 22 1.74 -22.22 18.42
N PRO A 23 1.58 -23.35 19.14
CA PRO A 23 0.41 -23.57 20.00
C PRO A 23 0.22 -22.42 20.97
N VAL A 24 -1.03 -22.07 21.23
CA VAL A 24 -1.38 -20.98 22.13
C VAL A 24 -1.46 -21.51 23.56
N ASP A 25 -0.62 -20.99 24.44
CA ASP A 25 -0.66 -21.35 25.85
C ASP A 25 -1.95 -20.85 26.50
N ALA A 26 -2.54 -21.68 27.38
CA ALA A 26 -3.83 -21.42 28.01
C ALA A 26 -3.84 -20.22 28.98
N TRP A 27 -2.66 -19.64 29.28
CA TRP A 27 -2.46 -18.61 30.30
C TRP A 27 -2.31 -17.20 29.71
N ILE A 28 -3.07 -16.85 28.68
CA ILE A 28 -3.14 -15.44 28.25
C ILE A 28 -4.00 -14.68 29.26
N ASN A 29 -3.48 -14.52 30.47
CA ASN A 29 -4.15 -13.85 31.57
C ASN A 29 -4.04 -12.34 31.36
N GLY A 30 -4.97 -11.78 30.58
CA GLY A 30 -5.14 -10.34 30.40
C GLY A 30 -4.20 -9.66 29.40
N ALA A 31 -3.32 -10.41 28.72
CA ALA A 31 -2.53 -9.88 27.61
C ALA A 31 -3.31 -10.00 26.28
N SER A 32 -3.14 -9.04 25.36
CA SER A 32 -3.72 -9.16 24.02
C SER A 32 -3.00 -10.26 23.22
N TRP A 33 -3.77 -11.13 22.57
CA TRP A 33 -3.27 -12.20 21.73
C TRP A 33 -3.54 -11.95 20.25
N HIS A 34 -2.48 -12.00 19.45
CA HIS A 34 -2.55 -11.89 18.01
C HIS A 34 -2.11 -13.19 17.35
N CYS A 35 -2.91 -13.71 16.43
CA CYS A 35 -2.54 -14.89 15.65
C CYS A 35 -1.25 -14.65 14.86
N LYS A 36 -0.52 -15.71 14.53
CA LYS A 36 0.73 -15.67 13.77
C LYS A 36 0.59 -14.86 12.48
N ARG A 37 -0.55 -14.96 11.79
CA ARG A 37 -0.82 -14.16 10.60
C ARG A 37 -0.78 -12.66 10.89
N CYS A 38 -1.45 -12.20 11.94
CA CYS A 38 -1.44 -10.78 12.34
C CYS A 38 -0.05 -10.34 12.82
N VAL A 39 0.67 -11.20 13.54
CA VAL A 39 2.04 -10.93 14.01
C VAL A 39 3.02 -10.79 12.85
N ASP A 40 3.11 -11.81 11.99
CA ASP A 40 3.96 -11.82 10.78
C ASP A 40 3.66 -10.59 9.90
N GLN A 41 2.40 -10.22 9.86
CA GLN A 41 1.93 -9.13 9.05
C GLN A 41 2.30 -7.76 9.64
N ARG A 42 2.21 -7.56 10.96
CA ARG A 42 2.77 -6.36 11.63
C ARG A 42 4.28 -6.25 11.39
N TYR A 43 5.02 -7.36 11.44
CA TYR A 43 6.45 -7.36 11.08
C TYR A 43 6.68 -6.91 9.63
N ARG A 44 5.83 -7.32 8.68
CA ARG A 44 5.92 -6.88 7.29
C ARG A 44 5.64 -5.38 7.13
N VAL A 45 4.66 -4.85 7.84
CA VAL A 45 4.37 -3.40 7.88
C VAL A 45 5.57 -2.63 8.42
N ALA A 46 6.11 -3.04 9.57
CA ALA A 46 7.29 -2.41 10.16
C ALA A 46 8.53 -2.51 9.26
N ALA A 47 8.75 -3.67 8.60
CA ALA A 47 9.85 -3.86 7.66
C ALA A 47 9.69 -2.99 6.39
N ALA A 48 8.47 -2.84 5.89
CA ALA A 48 8.17 -1.98 4.75
C ALA A 48 8.47 -0.51 5.06
N GLU A 49 8.09 -0.05 6.26
CA GLU A 49 8.40 1.31 6.69
C GLU A 49 9.90 1.55 6.86
N ASN A 50 10.62 0.63 7.49
CA ASN A 50 12.08 0.72 7.59
C ASN A 50 12.75 0.78 6.21
N ARG A 51 12.20 0.07 5.21
CA ARG A 51 12.67 0.18 3.82
C ARG A 51 12.32 1.55 3.24
N ALA A 52 11.14 2.09 3.50
CA ALA A 52 10.73 3.41 3.04
C ALA A 52 11.61 4.53 3.62
N SER A 53 11.88 4.53 4.93
CA SER A 53 12.76 5.51 5.58
C SER A 53 14.19 5.46 5.05
N LYS A 54 14.79 4.25 4.96
CA LYS A 54 16.14 4.11 4.37
C LYS A 54 16.22 4.61 2.93
N ARG A 55 15.14 4.46 2.16
CA ARG A 55 15.05 4.94 0.77
C ARG A 55 14.92 6.46 0.70
N SER A 56 14.16 7.08 1.60
CA SER A 56 14.04 8.53 1.62
C SER A 56 15.33 9.21 2.08
N ASP A 57 16.04 8.61 3.03
CA ASP A 57 17.40 9.04 3.41
C ASP A 57 18.36 8.96 2.22
N LEU A 58 18.39 7.83 1.49
CA LEU A 58 19.24 7.67 0.30
C LEU A 58 18.93 8.71 -0.79
N PHE A 59 17.65 9.06 -0.97
CA PHE A 59 17.22 10.08 -1.92
C PHE A 59 17.72 11.48 -1.50
N ARG A 60 17.65 11.79 -0.20
CA ARG A 60 18.16 13.04 0.37
C ARG A 60 19.69 13.16 0.21
N PHE A 61 20.43 12.08 0.45
CA PHE A 61 21.89 12.05 0.33
C PHE A 61 22.41 12.20 -1.11
N LYS A 62 21.68 11.70 -2.13
CA LYS A 62 22.11 11.79 -3.53
C LYS A 62 21.86 13.15 -4.21
N GLY A 63 21.61 14.23 -3.45
CA GLY A 63 21.50 15.59 -3.99
C GLY A 63 20.33 15.82 -4.97
N GLY A 64 19.25 15.05 -4.83
CA GLY A 64 18.12 14.99 -5.78
C GLY A 64 17.21 16.22 -5.86
N GLN A 65 17.71 17.44 -5.62
CA GLN A 65 16.91 18.67 -5.77
C GLN A 65 16.59 19.02 -7.24
N GLN A 66 17.31 18.46 -8.23
CA GLN A 66 17.15 18.82 -9.65
C GLN A 66 16.51 17.76 -10.55
N ARG A 67 16.18 16.56 -10.05
CA ARG A 67 15.30 15.69 -10.83
C ARG A 67 13.90 16.26 -10.68
N ARG A 68 13.45 17.06 -11.67
CA ARG A 68 12.03 17.34 -11.93
C ARG A 68 11.30 16.03 -11.68
N GLN A 69 10.67 15.96 -10.53
CA GLN A 69 9.82 14.85 -10.12
C GLN A 69 8.84 14.75 -11.28
N GLN A 70 8.87 13.66 -12.05
CA GLN A 70 7.69 13.38 -12.85
C GLN A 70 6.58 13.29 -11.82
N GLU A 71 5.65 14.23 -11.86
CA GLU A 71 4.44 14.23 -11.06
C GLU A 71 3.64 13.01 -11.50
N LEU A 72 4.03 11.84 -10.97
CA LEU A 72 3.37 10.59 -11.27
C LEU A 72 1.98 10.71 -10.67
N THR A 73 0.97 10.70 -11.53
CA THR A 73 -0.42 10.65 -11.08
C THR A 73 -0.64 9.32 -10.37
N PRO A 74 -1.22 9.29 -9.16
CA PRO A 74 -1.52 8.04 -8.47
C PRO A 74 -2.59 7.23 -9.22
N PRO A 75 -2.76 5.94 -8.89
CA PRO A 75 -3.64 5.00 -9.58
C PRO A 75 -5.11 5.40 -9.77
N CYS A 76 -5.64 6.34 -8.98
CA CYS A 76 -7.06 6.68 -9.01
C CYS A 76 -7.31 8.16 -9.31
N ASP A 77 -8.11 8.41 -10.35
CA ASP A 77 -8.69 9.72 -10.70
C ASP A 77 -10.09 9.90 -10.09
N THR A 78 -10.55 9.05 -9.14
CA THR A 78 -11.87 9.26 -8.53
C THR A 78 -11.89 10.62 -7.85
N ALA A 79 -12.58 11.55 -8.52
CA ALA A 79 -13.12 12.73 -7.90
C ALA A 79 -13.89 12.30 -6.64
N SER A 80 -13.58 12.97 -5.52
CA SER A 80 -14.30 12.86 -4.25
C SER A 80 -14.06 11.55 -3.48
N THR A 81 -12.91 11.33 -2.81
CA THR A 81 -12.94 11.42 -1.33
C THR A 81 -11.60 11.76 -0.64
N THR A 82 -10.50 11.91 -1.38
CA THR A 82 -9.18 12.31 -0.81
C THR A 82 -8.44 13.35 -1.66
N SER A 83 -9.11 13.86 -2.70
CA SER A 83 -8.54 14.78 -3.68
C SER A 83 -9.31 16.10 -3.64
N SER A 84 -9.41 16.71 -2.46
CA SER A 84 -9.49 18.17 -2.46
C SER A 84 -8.10 18.65 -2.77
N THR A 85 -7.95 19.28 -3.93
CA THR A 85 -6.86 20.17 -4.31
C THR A 85 -6.10 20.72 -3.10
N ALA A 86 -5.01 20.08 -2.71
CA ALA A 86 -3.92 20.73 -1.99
C ALA A 86 -2.98 21.33 -3.05
N SER A 87 -3.55 22.15 -3.93
CA SER A 87 -2.83 23.30 -4.45
C SER A 87 -2.47 24.14 -3.24
N GLU A 88 -1.17 24.25 -2.98
CA GLU A 88 -0.50 25.36 -2.29
C GLU A 88 -1.45 26.29 -1.51
N ALA A 89 -1.86 25.87 -0.31
CA ALA A 89 -2.50 26.76 0.64
C ALA A 89 -1.72 26.68 1.94
N GLY A 90 -0.92 27.74 2.20
CA GLY A 90 -0.40 28.06 3.53
C GLY A 90 0.73 27.17 4.03
N LYS A 91 1.95 27.69 3.95
CA LYS A 91 3.06 27.26 4.81
C LYS A 91 2.68 27.49 6.29
N ASP A 92 2.19 26.47 6.98
CA ASP A 92 2.42 26.34 8.40
C ASP A 92 3.39 25.18 8.63
N GLN A 93 4.66 25.52 8.80
CA GLN A 93 5.79 24.59 8.98
C GLN A 93 5.73 23.81 10.31
N ASN A 94 4.59 23.84 11.00
CA ASN A 94 4.40 23.34 12.36
C ASN A 94 3.12 22.51 12.55
N GLU A 95 2.38 22.16 11.49
CA GLU A 95 1.23 21.27 11.64
C GLU A 95 1.68 19.82 11.86
N THR A 96 1.41 19.31 13.06
CA THR A 96 1.56 17.90 13.40
C THR A 96 0.60 17.06 12.56
N HIS A 97 1.14 16.33 11.59
CA HIS A 97 0.31 15.56 10.65
C HIS A 97 -0.17 14.23 11.24
N CYS A 98 0.62 13.57 12.10
CA CYS A 98 0.31 12.24 12.65
C CYS A 98 0.26 12.23 14.20
N TYR A 99 -0.19 11.11 14.79
CA TYR A 99 -0.20 10.86 16.25
C TYR A 99 1.16 11.06 16.92
N CYS A 100 2.25 10.72 16.22
CA CYS A 100 3.61 10.83 16.75
C CYS A 100 4.17 12.25 16.76
N GLY A 101 3.50 13.21 16.09
CA GLY A 101 4.00 14.58 15.96
C GLY A 101 5.22 14.73 15.04
N GLU A 102 5.76 13.64 14.48
CA GLU A 102 6.86 13.68 13.52
C GLU A 102 6.39 14.21 12.15
N LYS A 103 7.32 14.80 11.39
CA LYS A 103 7.02 15.34 10.05
C LYS A 103 6.65 14.23 9.07
N SER A 104 5.77 14.55 8.13
CA SER A 104 5.53 13.68 6.98
C SER A 104 6.75 13.68 6.05
N ASP A 105 7.10 12.52 5.54
CA ASP A 105 7.90 12.43 4.33
C ASP A 105 6.91 12.20 3.18
N TRP A 106 6.98 13.02 2.14
CA TRP A 106 6.16 12.89 0.92
C TRP A 106 6.27 11.51 0.25
N LEU A 107 7.39 10.80 0.46
CA LEU A 107 7.58 9.42 0.00
C LEU A 107 7.14 8.38 1.04
N ALA A 108 6.80 8.80 2.26
CA ALA A 108 6.28 7.91 3.28
C ALA A 108 4.89 7.45 2.88
N GLN A 109 4.72 6.15 3.02
CA GLN A 109 3.45 5.45 3.00
C GLN A 109 2.57 5.98 4.14
N MET A 110 1.66 6.88 3.80
CA MET A 110 0.76 7.55 4.77
C MET A 110 -0.69 7.46 4.33
N LEU A 111 -1.61 7.47 5.30
CA LEU A 111 -3.05 7.51 5.10
C LEU A 111 -3.62 8.88 5.47
N LEU A 112 -4.48 9.42 4.61
CA LEU A 112 -5.22 10.64 4.89
C LEU A 112 -6.51 10.31 5.65
N CYS A 113 -6.72 10.94 6.81
CA CYS A 113 -8.00 10.83 7.51
C CYS A 113 -9.08 11.62 6.76
N CYS A 114 -10.18 10.97 6.36
CA CYS A 114 -11.27 11.60 5.60
C CYS A 114 -12.11 12.63 6.39
N ARG A 115 -11.89 12.74 7.71
CA ARG A 115 -12.63 13.67 8.58
C ARG A 115 -11.83 14.92 8.94
N CYS A 116 -10.54 14.78 9.24
CA CYS A 116 -9.69 15.90 9.66
C CYS A 116 -8.59 16.28 8.66
N ASN A 117 -8.48 15.56 7.52
CA ASN A 117 -7.50 15.81 6.47
C ASN A 117 -6.04 15.81 6.95
N ARG A 118 -5.75 15.10 8.05
CA ARG A 118 -4.38 14.90 8.54
C ARG A 118 -3.81 13.57 8.03
N TRP A 119 -2.50 13.53 7.84
CA TRP A 119 -1.76 12.38 7.30
C TRP A 119 -1.15 11.53 8.41
N PHE A 120 -1.42 10.23 8.40
CA PHE A 120 -0.95 9.30 9.42
C PHE A 120 0.06 8.31 8.85
N HIS A 121 1.21 8.17 9.50
CA HIS A 121 2.26 7.22 9.10
C HIS A 121 1.76 5.79 9.21
N GLN A 122 2.28 4.94 8.34
CA GLN A 122 2.01 3.50 8.35
C GLN A 122 2.16 2.85 9.74
N ARG A 123 3.28 3.06 10.47
CA ARG A 123 3.48 2.55 11.87
C ARG A 123 2.49 3.11 12.87
N CYS A 124 1.97 4.30 12.63
CA CYS A 124 1.10 4.98 13.57
C CYS A 124 -0.37 4.56 13.39
N VAL A 125 -0.72 3.90 12.29
CA VAL A 125 -2.06 3.38 12.03
C VAL A 125 -2.14 1.94 12.52
N SER A 126 -2.70 1.75 13.71
CA SER A 126 -2.80 0.44 14.37
C SER A 126 -3.75 -0.53 13.66
N SER A 127 -4.79 0.02 13.01
CA SER A 127 -5.77 -0.73 12.21
C SER A 127 -5.21 -1.26 10.88
N LEU A 128 -4.02 -0.80 10.48
CA LEU A 128 -3.42 -1.20 9.22
C LEU A 128 -2.84 -2.61 9.29
N GLN A 129 -3.43 -3.50 8.52
CA GLN A 129 -2.98 -4.89 8.42
C GLN A 129 -2.00 -5.11 7.28
N TYR A 130 -1.84 -4.25 6.29
CA TYR A 130 -0.91 -4.53 5.18
C TYR A 130 -0.03 -3.34 4.89
N PRO A 131 1.22 -3.54 4.42
CA PRO A 131 2.02 -2.44 3.93
C PRO A 131 1.23 -1.62 2.91
N LEU A 132 1.20 -0.31 3.09
CA LEU A 132 0.69 0.60 2.08
C LEU A 132 1.69 0.60 0.93
N TYR A 133 1.19 0.73 -0.27
CA TYR A 133 2.03 0.98 -1.43
C TYR A 133 2.14 2.48 -1.66
N ALA A 134 3.27 2.94 -2.22
CA ALA A 134 3.40 4.34 -2.59
C ALA A 134 2.30 4.69 -3.61
N GLY A 135 1.63 5.82 -3.40
CA GLY A 135 0.51 6.27 -4.24
C GLY A 135 -0.81 5.49 -4.04
N ASP A 136 -0.88 4.52 -3.13
CA ASP A 136 -2.11 3.74 -2.90
C ASP A 136 -3.16 4.54 -2.12
N LYS A 137 -4.08 5.17 -2.88
CA LYS A 137 -5.17 5.99 -2.33
C LYS A 137 -6.48 5.21 -2.14
N LEU A 138 -6.48 3.89 -2.33
CA LEU A 138 -7.69 3.07 -2.31
C LEU A 138 -8.06 2.64 -0.88
N TYR A 139 -8.19 3.63 0.01
CA TYR A 139 -8.57 3.45 1.40
C TYR A 139 -9.54 4.53 1.86
N ILE A 140 -10.48 4.14 2.71
CA ILE A 140 -11.20 5.05 3.59
C ILE A 140 -10.59 4.89 4.98
N PHE A 141 -10.03 5.97 5.51
CA PHE A 141 -9.42 5.99 6.83
C PHE A 141 -10.01 7.11 7.69
N ALA A 142 -10.38 6.79 8.93
CA ALA A 142 -10.70 7.78 9.96
C ALA A 142 -9.86 7.50 11.21
N CYS A 143 -9.17 8.52 11.70
CA CYS A 143 -8.30 8.40 12.86
C CYS A 143 -9.13 8.23 14.15
N ALA A 144 -8.56 7.56 15.17
CA ALA A 144 -9.13 7.37 16.50
C ALA A 144 -9.79 8.63 17.09
N ARG A 145 -9.13 9.80 16.99
CA ARG A 145 -9.68 11.08 17.49
C ARG A 145 -10.99 11.46 16.79
N CYS A 146 -11.11 11.20 15.49
CA CYS A 146 -12.30 11.51 14.73
C CYS A 146 -13.37 10.41 14.79
N ASN A 147 -13.05 9.24 15.35
CA ASN A 147 -13.91 8.06 15.36
C ASN A 147 -14.09 7.47 16.77
N GLY A 148 -14.14 8.34 17.79
CA GLY A 148 -14.59 7.96 19.13
C GLY A 148 -13.63 7.07 19.92
N GLY A 149 -12.34 7.10 19.60
CA GLY A 149 -11.30 6.33 20.29
C GLY A 149 -10.71 5.18 19.46
N GLU A 150 -11.43 4.71 18.45
CA GLU A 150 -11.00 3.59 17.59
C GLU A 150 -10.73 4.05 16.16
N GLU A 151 -9.70 3.53 15.51
CA GLU A 151 -9.46 3.79 14.09
C GLU A 151 -10.47 3.04 13.21
N TYR A 152 -10.90 3.68 12.11
CA TYR A 152 -11.65 3.00 11.05
C TYR A 152 -10.79 2.95 9.79
N LEU A 153 -10.58 1.74 9.26
CA LEU A 153 -9.86 1.53 8.02
C LEU A 153 -10.62 0.55 7.13
N ARG A 154 -10.87 0.97 5.88
CA ARG A 154 -11.48 0.13 4.85
C ARG A 154 -10.68 0.23 3.56
N ARG A 155 -10.23 -0.92 3.05
CA ARG A 155 -9.67 -1.06 1.70
C ARG A 155 -10.79 -0.94 0.66
N LEU A 156 -10.59 -0.10 -0.35
CA LEU A 156 -11.46 -0.02 -1.53
C LEU A 156 -11.04 -1.05 -2.57
N GLU A 157 -12.00 -1.53 -3.37
CA GLU A 157 -11.74 -2.54 -4.39
C GLU A 157 -10.84 -1.98 -5.50
N LEU A 158 -9.79 -2.74 -5.83
CA LEU A 158 -8.94 -2.47 -6.98
C LEU A 158 -9.57 -3.06 -8.23
N CYS A 159 -9.45 -2.37 -9.36
CA CYS A 159 -9.56 -3.03 -10.65
C CYS A 159 -8.17 -3.34 -11.25
N TRP A 160 -8.14 -4.09 -12.34
CA TRP A 160 -6.88 -4.43 -13.05
C TRP A 160 -6.12 -3.18 -13.51
N LEU A 161 -6.82 -2.10 -13.85
CA LEU A 161 -6.23 -0.81 -14.21
C LEU A 161 -5.47 -0.19 -13.03
N ASP A 162 -6.08 -0.16 -11.85
CA ASP A 162 -5.48 0.38 -10.64
C ASP A 162 -4.30 -0.47 -10.19
N LEU A 163 -4.40 -1.79 -10.30
CA LEU A 163 -3.31 -2.71 -9.99
C LEU A 163 -2.09 -2.49 -10.90
N ALA A 164 -2.30 -2.40 -12.21
CA ALA A 164 -1.21 -2.13 -13.16
C ALA A 164 -0.55 -0.78 -12.88
N HIS A 165 -1.34 0.24 -12.59
CA HIS A 165 -0.84 1.56 -12.22
C HIS A 165 -0.07 1.52 -10.91
N LEU A 166 -0.62 0.92 -9.86
CA LEU A 166 0.02 0.85 -8.54
C LEU A 166 1.38 0.13 -8.61
N ALA A 167 1.45 -0.97 -9.37
CA ALA A 167 2.68 -1.70 -9.60
C ALA A 167 3.73 -0.81 -10.31
N LEU A 168 3.37 -0.19 -11.43
CA LEU A 168 4.27 0.70 -12.16
C LEU A 168 4.68 1.94 -11.35
N TYR A 169 3.78 2.48 -10.54
CA TYR A 169 4.07 3.61 -9.65
C TYR A 169 5.13 3.23 -8.64
N ASN A 170 4.98 2.08 -7.97
CA ASN A 170 5.96 1.62 -7.00
C ASN A 170 7.28 1.18 -7.65
N LEU A 171 7.25 0.65 -8.87
CA LEU A 171 8.46 0.37 -9.62
C LEU A 171 9.18 1.67 -10.02
N THR A 172 8.44 2.71 -10.45
CA THR A 172 9.01 3.98 -10.92
C THR A 172 9.50 4.86 -9.78
N ALA A 173 8.76 4.94 -8.67
CA ALA A 173 9.06 5.80 -7.54
C ALA A 173 10.47 5.58 -6.95
N TYR A 174 11.06 4.40 -7.20
CA TYR A 174 12.33 4.00 -6.60
C TYR A 174 13.40 3.55 -7.60
N ASN A 175 13.10 3.45 -8.91
CA ASN A 175 14.05 2.95 -9.91
C ASN A 175 14.21 3.92 -11.08
N ALA A 176 15.43 4.00 -11.62
CA ALA A 176 15.67 4.44 -12.99
C ALA A 176 16.23 3.24 -13.78
N PRO A 177 15.69 2.89 -14.96
CA PRO A 177 14.74 3.63 -15.80
C PRO A 177 13.26 3.47 -15.42
N ASN A 178 12.40 4.40 -15.88
CA ASN A 178 10.95 4.45 -15.61
C ASN A 178 10.12 3.53 -16.54
N TYR A 179 10.76 2.48 -17.06
CA TYR A 179 10.20 1.58 -18.05
C TYR A 179 10.57 0.15 -17.68
N PHE A 180 9.56 -0.71 -17.60
CA PHE A 180 9.70 -2.06 -17.08
C PHE A 180 9.09 -3.05 -18.07
N ASP A 181 9.78 -4.16 -18.28
CA ASP A 181 9.26 -5.25 -19.10
C ASP A 181 8.11 -5.96 -18.36
N LEU A 182 7.02 -6.25 -19.08
CA LEU A 182 5.84 -6.88 -18.53
C LEU A 182 6.16 -8.25 -17.92
N ASP A 183 6.91 -9.07 -18.64
CA ASP A 183 7.12 -10.48 -18.32
C ASP A 183 8.24 -10.66 -17.30
N THR A 184 9.31 -9.86 -17.38
CA THR A 184 10.48 -10.04 -16.50
C THR A 184 10.48 -9.15 -15.27
N VAL A 185 9.61 -8.12 -15.18
CA VAL A 185 9.61 -7.19 -14.04
C VAL A 185 8.22 -6.96 -13.46
N ILE A 186 7.25 -6.51 -14.26
CA ILE A 186 5.94 -6.10 -13.76
C ILE A 186 5.16 -7.31 -13.20
N MET A 187 5.08 -8.40 -13.95
CA MET A 187 4.38 -9.61 -13.51
C MET A 187 5.03 -10.25 -12.29
N PRO A 188 6.36 -10.49 -12.23
CA PRO A 188 7.03 -10.95 -11.02
C PRO A 188 6.75 -10.06 -9.82
N TYR A 189 6.87 -8.73 -9.96
CA TYR A 189 6.59 -7.79 -8.86
C TYR A 189 5.15 -7.95 -8.33
N ILE A 190 4.15 -8.02 -9.22
CA ILE A 190 2.75 -8.20 -8.81
C ILE A 190 2.55 -9.55 -8.11
N MET A 191 3.16 -10.62 -8.63
CA MET A 191 2.99 -11.98 -8.10
C MET A 191 3.67 -12.16 -6.73
N ASP A 192 4.88 -11.63 -6.56
CA ASP A 192 5.61 -11.65 -5.29
C ASP A 192 4.86 -10.88 -4.19
N ASN A 193 4.10 -9.87 -4.60
CA ASN A 193 3.32 -9.01 -3.72
C ASN A 193 1.83 -9.36 -3.68
N TRP A 194 1.39 -10.43 -4.36
CA TRP A 194 -0.02 -10.76 -4.58
C TRP A 194 -0.83 -10.68 -3.28
N HIS A 195 -0.38 -11.37 -2.24
CA HIS A 195 -1.06 -11.44 -0.93
C HIS A 195 -1.11 -10.10 -0.18
N ALA A 196 -0.16 -9.20 -0.43
CA ALA A 196 -0.11 -7.89 0.22
C ALA A 196 -0.92 -6.82 -0.50
N LEU A 197 -1.25 -7.02 -1.78
CA LEU A 197 -2.00 -6.09 -2.61
C LEU A 197 -3.50 -6.00 -2.28
N GLN A 198 -4.01 -6.87 -1.39
CA GLN A 198 -5.40 -6.86 -0.92
C GLN A 198 -6.43 -6.83 -2.06
N LEU A 199 -6.21 -7.67 -3.06
CA LEU A 199 -7.03 -7.72 -4.27
C LEU A 199 -8.45 -8.23 -3.96
N PRO A 200 -9.49 -7.75 -4.66
CA PRO A 200 -10.83 -8.31 -4.57
C PRO A 200 -10.84 -9.81 -4.90
N GLU A 201 -11.79 -10.55 -4.34
CA GLU A 201 -11.86 -12.01 -4.46
C GLU A 201 -11.85 -12.50 -5.92
N LYS A 202 -12.57 -11.79 -6.81
CA LYS A 202 -12.63 -12.11 -8.25
C LYS A 202 -11.23 -12.08 -8.90
N MET A 203 -10.43 -11.06 -8.57
CA MET A 203 -9.05 -10.96 -9.05
C MET A 203 -8.16 -12.01 -8.38
N TRP A 204 -8.30 -12.17 -7.06
CA TRP A 204 -7.51 -13.14 -6.28
C TRP A 204 -7.60 -14.57 -6.84
N ARG A 205 -8.82 -14.99 -7.20
CA ARG A 205 -9.12 -16.32 -7.75
C ARG A 205 -8.78 -16.48 -9.23
N THR A 206 -8.38 -15.42 -9.93
CA THR A 206 -8.03 -15.50 -11.35
C THR A 206 -6.82 -16.45 -11.53
N PRO A 207 -6.89 -17.45 -12.43
CA PRO A 207 -5.81 -18.38 -12.71
C PRO A 207 -4.52 -17.69 -13.16
N VAL A 208 -3.35 -18.21 -12.76
CA VAL A 208 -2.04 -17.56 -13.00
C VAL A 208 -1.77 -17.32 -14.49
N ASN A 209 -2.15 -18.28 -15.35
CA ASN A 209 -2.02 -18.20 -16.80
C ASN A 209 -2.86 -17.09 -17.43
N GLU A 210 -3.94 -16.62 -16.78
CA GLU A 210 -4.80 -15.55 -17.28
C GLU A 210 -4.40 -14.15 -16.76
N ARG A 211 -3.72 -14.09 -15.60
CA ARG A 211 -3.37 -12.81 -14.94
C ARG A 211 -2.56 -11.89 -15.86
N ARG A 212 -1.63 -12.46 -16.61
CA ARG A 212 -0.78 -11.72 -17.56
C ARG A 212 -1.62 -10.96 -18.58
N GLU A 213 -2.61 -11.63 -19.16
CA GLU A 213 -3.48 -11.03 -20.17
C GLU A 213 -4.31 -9.91 -19.55
N LYS A 214 -4.88 -10.10 -18.36
CA LYS A 214 -5.64 -9.05 -17.66
C LYS A 214 -4.81 -7.79 -17.41
N ILE A 215 -3.55 -7.94 -17.01
CA ILE A 215 -2.63 -6.81 -16.82
C ILE A 215 -2.28 -6.16 -18.16
N LEU A 216 -2.02 -6.93 -19.22
CA LEU A 216 -1.77 -6.39 -20.55
C LEU A 216 -2.97 -5.60 -21.10
N THR A 217 -4.19 -6.11 -20.90
CA THR A 217 -5.43 -5.39 -21.24
C THR A 217 -5.54 -4.08 -20.47
N ALA A 218 -5.27 -4.07 -19.17
CA ALA A 218 -5.24 -2.86 -18.36
C ALA A 218 -4.23 -1.83 -18.89
N LEU A 219 -3.00 -2.26 -19.19
CA LEU A 219 -1.94 -1.40 -19.72
C LEU A 219 -2.27 -0.81 -21.10
N THR A 220 -2.88 -1.60 -21.98
CA THR A 220 -3.25 -1.17 -23.34
C THR A 220 -4.51 -0.29 -23.37
N SER A 221 -5.46 -0.51 -22.46
CA SER A 221 -6.75 0.20 -22.42
C SER A 221 -6.66 1.68 -22.03
N SER A 222 -5.65 2.10 -21.26
CA SER A 222 -5.50 3.50 -20.81
C SER A 222 -4.21 4.14 -21.28
N ARG A 223 -4.23 4.63 -22.52
CA ARG A 223 -3.11 5.40 -23.08
C ARG A 223 -2.85 6.71 -22.36
N LYS A 224 -3.78 7.25 -21.57
CA LYS A 224 -3.55 8.46 -20.76
C LYS A 224 -2.61 8.19 -19.57
N ARG A 225 -2.70 6.99 -18.98
CA ARG A 225 -1.92 6.61 -17.80
C ARG A 225 -0.63 5.87 -18.15
N PHE A 226 -0.64 5.12 -19.26
CA PHE A 226 0.48 4.23 -19.62
C PHE A 226 1.08 4.57 -20.97
N LYS A 227 2.40 4.38 -21.05
CA LYS A 227 3.19 4.50 -22.28
C LYS A 227 3.80 3.17 -22.65
N CYS A 228 3.51 2.71 -23.86
CA CYS A 228 4.10 1.50 -24.41
C CYS A 228 5.48 1.81 -25.02
N GLY A 229 6.44 0.89 -24.88
CA GLY A 229 7.78 1.00 -25.45
C GLY A 229 7.77 1.17 -26.98
N ARG A 230 6.75 0.66 -27.67
CA ARG A 230 6.57 0.85 -29.12
C ARG A 230 6.49 2.32 -29.51
N GLU A 231 5.90 3.17 -28.66
CA GLU A 231 5.84 4.62 -28.88
C GLU A 231 7.22 5.30 -28.80
N MET A 232 8.23 4.61 -28.29
CA MET A 232 9.59 5.10 -28.10
C MET A 232 10.63 4.30 -28.88
N LYS A 233 10.20 3.56 -29.92
CA LYS A 233 11.06 2.67 -30.70
C LYS A 233 11.79 1.61 -29.84
N LYS A 234 11.19 1.22 -28.69
CA LYS A 234 11.65 0.13 -27.82
C LYS A 234 10.75 -1.11 -27.99
N ARG A 235 11.12 -2.23 -27.32
CA ARG A 235 10.31 -3.46 -27.27
C ARG A 235 8.87 -3.16 -26.82
N ALA A 236 7.89 -3.75 -27.48
CA ALA A 236 6.47 -3.55 -27.18
C ALA A 236 6.01 -4.13 -25.83
N THR A 237 6.83 -5.00 -25.23
CA THR A 237 6.62 -5.59 -23.90
C THR A 237 6.96 -4.63 -22.76
N ILE A 238 7.57 -3.48 -23.06
CA ILE A 238 8.01 -2.51 -22.06
C ILE A 238 6.93 -1.47 -21.82
N TRP A 239 6.69 -1.15 -20.55
CA TRP A 239 5.66 -0.22 -20.12
C TRP A 239 6.19 0.76 -19.07
N GLY A 240 5.67 1.98 -19.08
CA GLY A 240 5.95 2.98 -18.06
C GLY A 240 4.73 3.86 -17.80
N LEU A 241 4.77 4.62 -16.71
CA LEU A 241 3.82 5.69 -16.47
C LEU A 241 4.11 6.87 -17.39
N ARG A 242 3.08 7.66 -17.69
CA ARG A 242 3.24 8.94 -18.39
C ARG A 242 3.63 10.05 -17.43
#